data_AF-A0A0R3R5Q5-F1
#
_entry.id   AF-A0A0R3R5Q5-F1
#
_cell.length_a   1.000
_cell.length_b   1.000
_cell.length_c   1.000
_cell.angle_alpha   90.00
_cell.angle_beta   90.00
_cell.angle_gamma   90.00
#
_symmetry.space_group_name_H-M   'P 1'
#
loop_
_entity.id
_entity.type
_entity.pdbx_description
1 polymer ?
#
loop_
_entity_poly.entity_id
_entity_poly.type
_entity_poly.pdbx_seq_one_letter_code
_entity_poly.pdbx_strand_id
1 'polypeptide(L)'
;MLDGIWRWQSSMNQLMYSIYFLHIYIGLSSCNNAYDNEKIDRIALRLQAKEMFMHGYNSYMKYAYPHDELMPLSCKGRQRGVTPPRGDIDDALGK
;
A
#
# COMPACT_ATOMS: atom_id res chain seq x y z
N MET A 1 -4.38 -54.22 39.44
CA MET A 1 -3.79 -54.52 38.10
C MET A 1 -4.57 -53.86 36.95
N LEU A 2 -5.83 -53.46 37.14
CA LEU A 2 -6.63 -52.73 36.13
C LEU A 2 -6.46 -51.20 36.20
N ASP A 3 -5.73 -50.70 37.20
CA ASP A 3 -5.56 -49.28 37.53
C ASP A 3 -4.55 -48.59 36.58
N GLY A 4 -3.69 -49.38 35.93
CA GLY A 4 -2.70 -48.89 34.97
C GLY A 4 -3.31 -48.53 33.62
N ILE A 5 -4.28 -49.30 33.13
CA ILE A 5 -4.84 -49.16 31.77
C ILE A 5 -5.56 -47.81 31.61
N TRP A 6 -6.38 -47.44 32.60
CA TRP A 6 -7.08 -46.15 32.62
C TRP A 6 -6.12 -44.96 32.74
N ARG A 7 -5.02 -45.13 33.47
CA ARG A 7 -3.98 -44.09 33.62
C ARG A 7 -3.20 -43.87 32.32
N TRP A 8 -2.89 -44.93 31.59
CA TRP A 8 -2.28 -44.84 30.25
C TRP A 8 -3.22 -44.18 29.24
N GLN A 9 -4.51 -44.55 29.23
CA GLN A 9 -5.52 -43.90 28.38
C GLN A 9 -5.65 -42.40 28.68
N SER A 10 -5.68 -42.01 29.96
CA SER A 10 -5.72 -40.60 30.38
C SER A 10 -4.45 -39.83 29.99
N SER A 11 -3.28 -40.44 30.14
CA SER A 11 -2.00 -39.81 29.78
C SER A 11 -1.87 -39.64 28.27
N MET A 12 -2.31 -40.61 27.48
CA MET A 12 -2.34 -40.52 26.02
C MET A 12 -3.28 -39.42 25.54
N ASN A 13 -4.46 -39.28 26.17
CA ASN A 13 -5.38 -38.18 25.86
C ASN A 13 -4.78 -36.81 26.17
N GLN A 14 -4.09 -36.64 27.30
CA GLN A 14 -3.42 -35.39 27.64
C GLN A 14 -2.34 -35.00 26.63
N LEU A 15 -1.56 -35.98 26.14
CA LEU A 15 -0.57 -35.77 25.08
C LEU A 15 -1.23 -35.40 23.75
N MET A 16 -2.34 -36.03 23.40
CA MET A 16 -3.09 -35.71 22.18
C MET A 16 -3.65 -34.28 22.22
N TYR A 17 -4.21 -33.85 23.36
CA TYR A 17 -4.68 -32.47 23.51
C TYR A 17 -3.55 -31.46 23.47
N SER A 18 -2.41 -31.72 24.12
CA SER A 18 -1.27 -30.80 24.10
C SER A 18 -0.68 -30.65 22.70
N ILE A 19 -0.57 -31.74 21.94
CA ILE A 19 -0.15 -31.70 20.54
C ILE A 19 -1.14 -30.90 19.69
N TYR A 20 -2.45 -31.09 19.89
CA TYR A 20 -3.48 -30.33 19.17
C TYR A 20 -3.40 -28.82 19.44
N PHE A 21 -3.28 -28.41 20.71
CA PHE A 21 -3.10 -27.00 21.07
C PHE A 21 -1.80 -26.42 20.53
N LEU A 22 -0.72 -27.21 20.50
CA LEU A 22 0.55 -26.78 19.92
C LEU A 22 0.42 -26.52 18.42
N HIS A 23 -0.28 -27.38 17.68
CA HIS A 23 -0.51 -27.20 16.24
C HIS A 23 -1.36 -25.95 15.96
N ILE A 24 -2.40 -25.70 16.77
CA ILE A 24 -3.20 -24.47 16.69
C ILE A 24 -2.32 -23.24 16.94
N TYR A 25 -1.48 -23.27 17.99
CA TYR A 25 -0.60 -22.16 18.34
C TYR A 25 0.43 -21.86 17.24
N ILE A 26 1.04 -22.89 16.65
CA ILE A 26 1.97 -22.75 15.52
C ILE A 26 1.26 -22.16 14.29
N GLY A 27 0.04 -22.60 14.01
CA GLY A 27 -0.78 -22.06 12.92
C GLY A 27 -1.08 -20.57 13.11
N LEU A 28 -1.53 -20.17 14.30
CA LEU A 28 -1.82 -18.77 14.65
C LEU A 28 -0.57 -17.88 14.63
N SER A 29 0.56 -18.41 15.09
CA SER A 29 1.83 -17.66 15.08
C SER A 29 2.32 -17.42 13.65
N SER A 30 2.16 -18.40 12.77
CA SER A 30 2.57 -18.29 11.36
C SER A 30 1.73 -17.26 10.59
N CYS A 31 0.42 -17.21 10.82
CA CYS A 31 -0.45 -16.25 10.12
C CYS A 31 -0.21 -14.79 10.55
N ASN A 32 0.09 -14.55 11.84
CA ASN A 32 0.44 -13.20 12.32
C ASN A 32 1.74 -12.69 11.67
N ASN A 33 2.76 -13.54 11.55
CA ASN A 33 4.01 -13.16 10.89
C ASN A 33 3.81 -12.85 9.40
N ALA A 34 2.97 -13.60 8.69
CA ALA A 34 2.65 -13.32 7.30
C ALA A 34 1.96 -11.95 7.13
N TYR A 35 1.02 -11.62 8.01
CA TYR A 35 0.32 -10.34 8.00
C TYR A 35 1.25 -9.13 8.24
N ASP A 36 2.19 -9.25 9.17
CA ASP A 36 3.14 -8.17 9.46
C ASP A 36 4.09 -7.88 8.29
N ASN A 37 4.44 -8.89 7.48
CA ASN A 37 5.28 -8.73 6.29
C ASN A 37 4.56 -8.03 5.11
N GLU A 38 3.23 -7.96 5.12
CA GLU A 38 2.42 -7.25 4.10
C GLU A 38 2.10 -5.80 4.50
N LYS A 39 2.57 -5.35 5.67
CA LYS A 39 2.21 -4.03 6.18
C LYS A 39 2.80 -2.92 5.31
N ILE A 40 1.94 -2.29 4.53
CA ILE A 40 2.26 -1.14 3.68
C ILE A 40 2.93 -0.04 4.52
N ASP A 41 4.12 0.39 4.10
CA ASP A 41 4.79 1.56 4.67
C ASP A 41 4.11 2.85 4.20
N ARG A 42 3.11 3.27 4.96
CA ARG A 42 2.35 4.51 4.72
C ARG A 42 3.23 5.76 4.76
N ILE A 43 4.34 5.75 5.50
CA ILE A 43 5.24 6.91 5.62
C ILE A 43 6.06 7.02 4.34
N ALA A 44 6.61 5.90 3.85
CA ALA A 44 7.32 5.87 2.58
C ALA A 44 6.43 6.34 1.41
N LEU A 45 5.20 5.82 1.32
CA LEU A 45 4.26 6.23 0.27
C LEU A 45 3.88 7.72 0.36
N ARG A 46 3.69 8.24 1.57
CA ARG A 46 3.44 9.67 1.79
C ARG A 46 4.62 10.53 1.33
N LEU A 47 5.85 10.09 1.62
CA LEU A 47 7.05 10.80 1.20
C LEU A 47 7.20 10.79 -0.33
N GLN A 48 6.97 9.65 -0.96
CA GLN A 48 6.99 9.51 -2.42
C GLN A 48 5.95 10.42 -3.09
N ALA A 49 4.73 10.48 -2.57
CA ALA A 49 3.70 11.39 -3.09
C ALA A 49 4.11 12.87 -2.97
N LYS A 50 4.74 13.25 -1.85
CA LYS A 50 5.29 14.60 -1.66
C LYS A 50 6.39 14.90 -2.68
N GLU A 51 7.29 13.95 -2.94
CA GLU A 51 8.36 14.10 -3.92
C GLU A 51 7.80 14.31 -5.33
N MET A 52 6.82 13.51 -5.74
CA MET A 52 6.14 13.66 -7.03
C MET A 52 5.46 15.02 -7.18
N PHE A 53 4.81 15.51 -6.12
CA PHE A 53 4.20 16.85 -6.13
C PHE A 53 5.26 17.95 -6.31
N MET A 54 6.35 17.89 -5.53
CA MET A 54 7.42 18.90 -5.62
C MET A 54 8.13 18.85 -6.97
N HIS A 55 8.26 17.67 -7.59
CA HIS A 55 8.79 17.55 -8.95
C HIS A 55 7.94 18.32 -9.97
N GLY A 56 6.60 18.15 -9.92
CA GLY A 56 5.67 18.89 -10.78
C GLY A 56 5.68 20.39 -10.50
N TYR A 57 5.60 20.78 -9.24
CA TYR A 57 5.60 22.19 -8.81
C TYR A 57 6.88 22.93 -9.24
N ASN A 58 8.05 22.36 -8.94
CA ASN A 58 9.33 22.97 -9.31
C ASN A 58 9.49 23.08 -10.84
N SER A 59 9.04 22.07 -11.58
CA SER A 59 9.05 22.09 -13.05
C SER A 59 8.14 23.18 -13.60
N TYR A 60 6.95 23.37 -13.02
CA TYR A 60 6.05 24.46 -13.39
C TYR A 60 6.70 25.82 -13.13
N MET A 61 7.24 26.03 -11.93
CA MET A 61 7.90 27.28 -11.57
C MET A 61 9.09 27.60 -12.48
N LYS A 62 9.81 26.59 -12.95
CA LYS A 62 10.98 26.76 -13.81
C LYS A 62 10.63 26.98 -15.28
N TYR A 63 9.63 26.27 -15.81
CA TYR A 63 9.42 26.16 -17.26
C TYR A 63 8.08 26.73 -17.76
N ALA A 64 7.12 26.93 -16.86
CA ALA A 64 5.77 27.33 -17.23
C ALA A 64 5.30 28.63 -16.59
N TYR A 65 5.84 29.07 -15.45
CA TYR A 65 5.46 30.35 -14.86
C TYR A 65 5.73 31.52 -15.83
N PRO A 66 4.77 32.42 -16.11
CA PRO A 66 3.48 32.64 -15.45
C PRO A 66 2.24 32.05 -16.17
N HIS A 67 2.42 31.11 -17.10
CA HIS A 67 1.33 30.49 -17.86
C HIS A 67 0.46 29.56 -17.01
N ASP A 68 -0.78 29.31 -17.45
CA ASP A 68 -1.80 28.56 -16.72
C ASP A 68 -1.39 27.10 -16.42
N GLU A 69 -0.71 26.44 -17.36
CA GLU A 69 -0.32 25.03 -17.23
C GLU A 69 1.11 24.77 -17.70
N LEU A 70 1.74 23.72 -17.15
CA LEU A 70 2.97 23.15 -17.67
C LEU A 70 2.66 22.07 -18.72
N MET A 71 3.35 22.11 -19.86
CA MET A 71 3.46 21.01 -20.81
C MET A 71 4.72 20.20 -20.48
N PRO A 72 4.62 19.04 -19.79
CA PRO A 72 5.78 18.38 -19.19
C PRO A 72 6.75 17.78 -20.22
N LEU A 73 6.28 17.38 -21.41
CA LEU A 73 7.13 16.79 -22.45
C LEU A 73 7.94 17.83 -23.21
N SER A 74 7.36 19.01 -23.45
CA SER A 74 8.02 20.09 -24.18
C SER A 74 8.69 21.12 -23.26
N CYS A 75 8.51 21.01 -21.94
CA CYS A 75 9.01 21.93 -20.93
C CYS A 75 8.65 23.40 -21.26
N LYS A 76 7.38 23.64 -21.58
CA LYS A 76 6.84 24.98 -21.88
C LYS A 76 5.56 25.23 -21.10
N GLY A 77 5.27 26.50 -20.84
CA GLY A 77 3.96 26.92 -20.37
C GLY A 77 2.91 26.86 -21.48
N ARG A 78 1.66 26.57 -21.11
CA ARG A 78 0.48 26.65 -21.97
C ARG A 78 -0.41 27.80 -21.53
N GLN A 79 -0.86 28.57 -22.51
CA GLN A 79 -1.80 29.67 -22.31
C GLN A 79 -3.09 29.41 -23.08
N ARG A 80 -4.22 29.56 -22.38
CA ARG A 80 -5.55 29.40 -22.98
C ARG A 80 -5.78 30.42 -24.10
N GLY A 81 -6.37 29.99 -25.22
CA GLY A 81 -6.64 30.84 -26.39
C GLY A 81 -5.43 31.14 -27.30
N VAL A 82 -4.21 30.86 -26.85
CA VAL A 82 -2.98 31.02 -27.67
C VAL A 82 -2.47 29.66 -28.15
N THR A 83 -2.36 28.69 -27.25
CA THR A 83 -1.95 27.33 -27.62
C THR A 83 -3.11 26.58 -28.28
N PRO A 84 -2.86 25.78 -29.34
CA PRO A 84 -3.91 24.98 -29.96
C PRO A 84 -4.66 24.10 -28.96
N PRO A 85 -6.00 23.95 -29.11
CA PRO A 85 -6.82 23.16 -28.19
C PRO A 85 -6.48 21.66 -28.29
N ARG A 86 -6.57 20.95 -27.16
CA ARG A 86 -6.29 19.50 -27.11
C ARG A 86 -7.52 18.60 -27.25
N GLY A 87 -8.69 19.18 -27.54
CA GLY A 87 -9.98 18.49 -27.56
C GLY A 87 -10.97 19.12 -26.56
N ASP A 88 -11.98 18.34 -26.16
CA ASP A 88 -13.04 18.76 -25.24
C ASP A 88 -12.56 19.03 -23.79
N ILE A 89 -11.34 18.59 -23.46
CA ILE A 89 -10.73 18.75 -22.13
C ILE A 89 -10.65 20.24 -21.75
N ASP A 90 -10.34 21.10 -22.71
CA ASP A 90 -10.24 22.55 -22.51
C ASP A 90 -11.62 23.25 -22.42
N ASP A 91 -12.70 22.54 -22.78
CA ASP A 91 -14.08 23.04 -22.81
C ASP A 91 -14.83 22.84 -21.48
N ALA A 92 -14.33 21.97 -20.60
CA ALA A 92 -14.95 21.66 -19.30
C ALA A 92 -15.05 22.88 -18.36
N LEU A 93 -14.23 23.91 -18.59
CA LEU A 93 -14.22 25.15 -17.80
C LEU A 93 -15.09 26.26 -18.41
N GLY A 94 -15.86 25.97 -19.47
CA GLY A 94 -16.68 26.95 -20.20
C GLY A 94 -15.85 27.75 -21.21
N LYS A 95 -16.49 28.37 -22.21
CA LYS A 95 -15.78 29.16 -23.23
C LYS A 95 -15.22 30.45 -22.64
#